data_AF-A0A182P992-F1
#
_entry.id   AF-A0A182P992-F1
#
_cell.length_a   1.000
_cell.length_b   1.000
_cell.length_c   1.000
_cell.angle_alpha   90.00
_cell.angle_beta   90.00
_cell.angle_gamma   90.00
#
_symmetry.space_group_name_H-M   'P 1'
#
loop_
_entity.id
_entity.type
_entity.pdbx_description
1 polymer ?
#
loop_
_entity_poly.entity_id
_entity_poly.type
_entity_poly.pdbx_seq_one_letter_code
_entity_poly.pdbx_strand_id
1 'polypeptide(L)'
;MVLAERTAEGGVRNGKRSRGPSPNGHAGAGIVSTSGTAGGATDSSSDDENSRKNGNTSKTTKTKSEYEEKIRVGRDYQAVCPELIAPAERKPEQLNDRALLVWSPTKEIPDNKLEEYITVAKEKYGYNGEQALGMLFWHKHDLERAVLDLANFTPFPDEWSAEDRVLFEQAFQFHGKSFHRIRQMVR
;
A
#
# COMPACT_ATOMS: atom_id res chain seq x y z
N MET A 1 -35.98 -12.17 -1.18
CA MET A 1 -36.14 -12.04 -2.64
C MET A 1 -37.32 -11.13 -2.89
N VAL A 2 -37.09 -9.92 -3.41
CA VAL A 2 -38.16 -8.98 -3.76
C VAL A 2 -38.03 -8.75 -5.26
N LEU A 3 -39.06 -9.13 -6.01
CA LEU A 3 -39.13 -9.01 -7.46
C LEU A 3 -39.72 -7.65 -7.81
N ALA A 4 -38.98 -6.83 -8.57
CA ALA A 4 -39.50 -5.62 -9.20
C ALA A 4 -39.69 -5.88 -10.70
N GLU A 5 -40.91 -5.60 -11.17
CA GLU A 5 -41.37 -5.83 -12.54
C GLU A 5 -40.64 -4.96 -13.58
N ARG A 6 -40.43 -5.55 -14.75
CA ARG A 6 -39.91 -4.89 -15.96
C ARG A 6 -41.07 -4.25 -16.72
N THR A 7 -41.07 -2.92 -16.82
CA THR A 7 -41.76 -2.21 -17.91
C THR A 7 -40.75 -1.95 -19.02
N ALA A 8 -40.99 -2.52 -20.20
CA ALA A 8 -40.25 -2.29 -21.42
C ALA A 8 -40.90 -1.14 -22.18
N GLU A 9 -40.15 -0.07 -22.47
CA GLU A 9 -40.49 0.91 -23.50
C GLU A 9 -39.17 1.42 -24.12
N GLY A 10 -39.13 1.39 -25.46
CA GLY A 10 -37.94 1.62 -26.26
C GLY A 10 -37.52 3.09 -26.32
N GLY A 11 -36.21 3.30 -26.35
CA GLY A 11 -35.63 4.63 -26.55
C GLY A 11 -34.14 4.53 -26.86
N VAL A 12 -33.81 4.26 -28.12
CA VAL A 12 -32.43 4.30 -28.64
C VAL A 12 -31.92 5.74 -28.57
N ARG A 13 -31.24 6.11 -27.48
CA ARG A 13 -30.55 7.40 -27.38
C ARG A 13 -29.16 7.28 -27.97
N ASN A 14 -29.09 7.43 -29.28
CA ASN A 14 -27.86 7.60 -30.05
C ASN A 14 -27.19 8.94 -29.66
N GLY A 15 -26.42 8.93 -28.57
CA GLY A 15 -25.59 10.05 -28.15
C GLY A 15 -24.35 10.16 -29.03
N LYS A 16 -24.47 10.81 -30.19
CA LYS A 16 -23.34 11.30 -30.99
C LYS A 16 -22.51 12.27 -30.13
N ARG A 17 -21.51 11.75 -29.42
CA ARG A 17 -20.38 12.56 -28.94
C ARG A 17 -19.52 12.85 -30.16
N SER A 18 -19.47 14.11 -30.57
CA SER A 18 -18.57 14.59 -31.63
C SER A 18 -17.13 14.22 -31.26
N ARG A 19 -16.63 13.12 -31.82
CA ARG A 19 -15.21 12.81 -31.86
C ARG A 19 -14.64 13.61 -33.02
N GLY A 20 -13.96 14.71 -32.70
CA GLY A 20 -13.12 15.40 -33.68
C GLY A 20 -12.02 14.46 -34.19
N PRO A 21 -11.46 14.70 -35.38
CA PRO A 21 -10.45 13.83 -35.96
C PRO A 21 -9.22 13.75 -35.07
N SER A 22 -8.72 12.54 -34.85
CA SER A 22 -7.46 12.31 -34.13
C SER A 22 -6.29 12.79 -35.01
N PRO A 23 -5.40 13.67 -34.52
CA PRO A 23 -4.24 14.11 -35.27
C PRO A 23 -3.12 13.11 -35.04
N ASN A 24 -3.18 11.96 -35.69
CA ASN A 24 -2.00 11.21 -36.12
C ASN A 24 -2.44 9.99 -36.93
N GLY A 25 -2.70 10.23 -38.22
CA GLY A 25 -2.57 9.20 -39.22
C GLY A 25 -1.10 9.09 -39.64
N HIS A 26 -0.52 7.91 -39.53
CA HIS A 26 0.50 7.47 -40.49
C HIS A 26 0.33 5.97 -40.72
N ALA A 27 -0.23 5.66 -41.89
CA ALA A 27 -0.05 4.38 -42.56
C ALA A 27 1.30 4.41 -43.30
N GLY A 28 1.98 3.27 -43.39
CA GLY A 28 3.11 3.09 -44.31
C GLY A 28 4.16 2.12 -43.80
N ALA A 29 4.09 0.87 -44.28
CA ALA A 29 5.10 -0.17 -44.12
C ALA A 29 6.42 0.20 -44.81
N GLY A 30 7.54 -0.25 -44.25
CA GLY A 30 8.87 -0.17 -44.86
C GLY A 30 9.94 -0.81 -43.97
N ILE A 31 10.31 -2.04 -44.31
CA ILE A 31 11.43 -2.81 -43.74
C ILE A 31 12.76 -2.15 -44.11
N VAL A 32 13.64 -1.90 -43.13
CA VAL A 32 15.10 -1.95 -43.30
C VAL A 32 15.74 -2.45 -41.99
N SER A 33 16.46 -3.56 -42.11
CA SER A 33 17.39 -4.08 -41.11
C SER A 33 18.74 -3.36 -41.24
N THR A 34 19.32 -2.87 -40.16
CA THR A 34 20.79 -2.78 -39.99
C THR A 34 21.18 -2.74 -38.50
N SER A 35 22.19 -3.55 -38.22
CA SER A 35 22.93 -3.81 -36.98
C SER A 35 23.71 -2.64 -36.38
N GLY A 36 23.98 -2.70 -35.06
CA GLY A 36 25.31 -2.36 -34.51
C GLY A 36 25.40 -1.36 -33.34
N THR A 37 25.80 -1.90 -32.17
CA THR A 37 26.81 -1.37 -31.21
C THR A 37 26.59 -0.11 -30.34
N ALA A 38 26.57 -0.38 -29.01
CA ALA A 38 27.48 0.11 -27.95
C ALA A 38 27.44 1.56 -27.40
N GLY A 39 27.55 1.64 -26.05
CA GLY A 39 27.90 2.82 -25.23
C GLY A 39 26.69 3.34 -24.42
N GLY A 40 26.62 3.33 -23.09
CA GLY A 40 27.66 3.48 -22.07
C GLY A 40 27.62 4.91 -21.53
N ALA A 41 26.84 5.17 -20.46
CA ALA A 41 26.96 6.36 -19.63
C ALA A 41 26.28 6.14 -18.27
N THR A 42 27.13 5.88 -17.27
CA THR A 42 26.87 6.07 -15.85
C THR A 42 26.91 7.56 -15.54
N ASP A 43 25.96 8.07 -14.76
CA ASP A 43 26.19 9.29 -13.99
C ASP A 43 25.59 9.12 -12.59
N SER A 44 26.48 8.80 -11.66
CA SER A 44 26.30 9.04 -10.24
C SER A 44 26.78 10.46 -9.97
N SER A 45 25.90 11.33 -9.47
CA SER A 45 26.31 12.58 -8.82
C SER A 45 25.61 12.71 -7.47
N SER A 46 26.46 12.91 -6.47
CA SER A 46 26.25 12.94 -5.04
C SER A 46 25.87 14.33 -4.51
N ASP A 47 25.23 14.30 -3.34
CA ASP A 47 25.37 15.17 -2.17
C ASP A 47 25.01 16.67 -2.21
N ASP A 48 24.04 16.97 -1.33
CA ASP A 48 24.00 18.03 -0.32
C ASP A 48 24.21 19.49 -0.74
N GLU A 49 23.12 20.27 -0.74
CA GLU A 49 23.16 21.68 -0.34
C GLU A 49 21.88 22.04 0.44
N ASN A 50 21.98 21.95 1.76
CA ASN A 50 21.04 22.46 2.73
C ASN A 50 21.26 23.96 2.94
N SER A 51 20.59 24.81 2.14
CA SER A 51 20.58 26.25 2.38
C SER A 51 19.35 26.68 3.19
N ARG A 52 19.61 26.98 4.47
CA ARG A 52 18.72 27.67 5.40
C ARG A 52 18.18 28.97 4.81
N LYS A 53 16.86 29.21 4.88
CA LYS A 53 16.31 30.58 4.85
C LYS A 53 15.01 30.67 5.66
N ASN A 54 15.15 31.20 6.88
CA ASN A 54 14.07 31.75 7.69
C ASN A 54 13.84 33.22 7.27
N GLY A 55 12.60 33.70 7.33
CA GLY A 55 12.28 35.13 7.32
C GLY A 55 11.53 35.65 6.10
N ASN A 56 10.21 35.47 6.12
CA ASN A 56 9.16 36.39 5.64
C ASN A 56 9.48 37.27 4.40
N THR A 57 9.25 36.73 3.19
CA THR A 57 9.04 37.56 2.00
C THR A 57 7.94 36.95 1.13
N SER A 58 6.89 37.74 0.90
CA SER A 58 6.08 37.70 -0.31
C SER A 58 5.35 36.39 -0.60
N LYS A 59 4.05 36.45 -0.33
CA LYS A 59 2.98 35.64 -0.93
C LYS A 59 2.99 35.85 -2.45
N THR A 60 4.06 35.46 -3.14
CA THR A 60 4.05 35.23 -4.57
C THR A 60 3.25 33.96 -4.72
N THR A 61 1.95 34.13 -4.98
CA THR A 61 1.12 33.12 -5.59
C THR A 61 1.87 32.69 -6.84
N LYS A 62 2.68 31.62 -6.71
CA LYS A 62 3.12 30.80 -7.83
C LYS A 62 1.82 30.49 -8.53
N THR A 63 1.55 31.17 -9.63
CA THR A 63 0.42 30.93 -10.51
C THR A 63 0.60 29.47 -10.90
N LYS A 64 -0.01 28.59 -10.11
CA LYS A 64 -0.04 27.15 -10.33
C LYS A 64 -0.53 27.08 -11.75
N SER A 65 0.35 26.67 -12.65
CA SER A 65 0.04 26.76 -14.07
C SER A 65 -1.32 26.10 -14.25
N GLU A 66 -2.21 26.71 -15.02
CA GLU A 66 -3.57 26.18 -15.23
C GLU A 66 -3.55 24.72 -15.73
N TYR A 67 -2.38 24.25 -16.18
CA TYR A 67 -2.02 22.89 -16.59
C TYR A 67 -1.65 21.91 -15.46
N GLU A 68 -1.25 22.36 -14.27
CA GLU A 68 -1.03 21.50 -13.10
C GLU A 68 -2.32 21.09 -12.39
N GLU A 69 -3.38 21.88 -12.53
CA GLU A 69 -4.69 21.58 -11.93
C GLU A 69 -5.64 20.80 -12.86
N LYS A 70 -5.16 20.43 -14.05
CA LYS A 70 -5.93 19.67 -15.06
C LYS A 70 -5.43 18.24 -15.17
N ILE A 71 -6.36 17.31 -15.39
CA ILE A 71 -6.05 15.90 -15.68
C ILE A 71 -5.26 15.85 -16.98
N ARG A 72 -4.04 15.31 -16.90
CA ARG A 72 -3.15 15.16 -18.06
C ARG A 72 -3.46 13.87 -18.81
N VAL A 73 -3.38 13.91 -20.13
CA VAL A 73 -3.67 12.79 -21.03
C VAL A 73 -2.48 12.62 -21.98
N GLY A 74 -2.00 11.39 -22.12
CA GLY A 74 -0.85 11.07 -22.97
C GLY A 74 -0.16 9.80 -22.50
N ARG A 75 0.79 9.30 -23.30
CA ARG A 75 1.53 8.06 -23.03
C ARG A 75 2.30 8.11 -21.71
N ASP A 76 2.74 9.30 -21.30
CA ASP A 76 3.47 9.49 -20.03
C ASP A 76 2.55 9.57 -18.81
N TYR A 77 1.23 9.64 -19.02
CA TYR A 77 0.23 9.82 -17.97
C TYR A 77 -0.75 8.65 -17.85
N GLN A 78 -0.94 7.87 -18.92
CA GLN A 78 -1.89 6.77 -18.97
C GLN A 78 -1.17 5.42 -18.77
N ALA A 79 -1.74 4.55 -17.95
CA ALA A 79 -1.29 3.16 -17.86
C ALA A 79 -1.59 2.42 -19.17
N VAL A 80 -0.67 1.54 -19.57
CA VAL A 80 -0.91 0.58 -20.65
C VAL A 80 -1.80 -0.53 -20.10
N CYS A 81 -3.01 -0.66 -20.63
CA CYS A 81 -3.92 -1.74 -20.23
C CYS A 81 -3.42 -3.07 -20.80
N PRO A 82 -3.08 -4.07 -19.95
CA PRO A 82 -2.70 -5.40 -20.43
C PRO A 82 -3.87 -6.09 -21.13
N GLU A 83 -3.56 -7.00 -22.06
CA GLU A 83 -4.57 -7.83 -22.68
C GLU A 83 -5.21 -8.80 -21.69
N LEU A 84 -6.49 -9.11 -21.89
CA LEU A 84 -7.22 -10.01 -21.01
C LEU A 84 -6.80 -11.46 -21.27
N ILE A 85 -6.13 -12.06 -20.29
CA ILE A 85 -5.75 -13.48 -20.32
C ILE A 85 -6.97 -14.36 -20.06
N ALA A 86 -7.24 -15.30 -20.98
CA ALA A 86 -8.33 -16.27 -20.86
C ALA A 86 -8.14 -17.15 -19.61
N PRO A 87 -9.21 -17.59 -18.92
CA PRO A 87 -9.09 -18.36 -17.68
C PRO A 87 -8.21 -19.61 -17.78
N ALA A 88 -8.23 -20.31 -18.93
CA ALA A 88 -7.43 -21.51 -19.18
C ALA A 88 -5.92 -21.23 -19.32
N GLU A 89 -5.53 -19.98 -19.62
CA GLU A 89 -4.14 -19.56 -19.84
C GLU A 89 -3.57 -18.81 -18.64
N ARG A 90 -4.39 -18.55 -17.61
CA ARG A 90 -3.91 -17.94 -16.37
C ARG A 90 -3.01 -18.94 -15.66
N LYS A 91 -1.80 -18.49 -15.34
CA LYS A 91 -0.79 -19.26 -14.61
C LYS A 91 -0.55 -18.61 -13.24
N PRO A 92 -1.54 -18.66 -12.31
CA PRO A 92 -1.40 -18.04 -10.99
C PRO A 92 -0.18 -18.55 -10.23
N GLU A 93 0.24 -19.80 -10.47
CA GLU A 93 1.45 -20.41 -9.91
C GLU A 93 2.76 -19.78 -10.39
N GLN A 94 2.75 -19.06 -11.53
CA GLN A 94 3.90 -18.32 -12.04
C GLN A 94 3.95 -16.87 -11.54
N LEU A 95 2.90 -16.40 -10.87
CA LEU A 95 2.93 -15.10 -10.22
C LEU A 95 3.84 -15.21 -9.00
N ASN A 96 4.72 -14.23 -8.82
CA ASN A 96 5.48 -14.12 -7.57
C ASN A 96 4.46 -13.92 -6.44
N ASP A 97 4.26 -14.95 -5.62
CA ASP A 97 3.47 -14.80 -4.41
C ASP A 97 4.25 -13.91 -3.44
N ARG A 98 3.80 -12.67 -3.33
CA ARG A 98 4.36 -11.67 -2.42
C ARG A 98 3.55 -11.60 -1.13
N ALA A 99 2.48 -12.38 -1.00
CA ALA A 99 1.64 -12.40 0.18
C ALA A 99 2.12 -13.50 1.13
N LEU A 100 2.05 -13.21 2.43
CA LEU A 100 2.21 -14.19 3.49
C LEU A 100 0.86 -14.37 4.16
N LEU A 101 0.32 -15.59 4.15
CA LEU A 101 -0.90 -15.91 4.88
C LEU A 101 -0.60 -15.92 6.38
N VAL A 102 -1.16 -14.96 7.11
CA VAL A 102 -0.96 -14.80 8.56
C VAL A 102 -2.16 -15.26 9.41
N TRP A 103 -3.33 -15.41 8.79
CA TRP A 103 -4.54 -15.87 9.46
C TRP A 103 -5.56 -16.39 8.44
N SER A 104 -6.30 -17.43 8.81
CA SER A 104 -7.51 -17.83 8.09
C SER A 104 -8.66 -18.09 9.08
N PRO A 105 -9.92 -17.79 8.72
CA PRO A 105 -11.06 -18.14 9.55
C PRO A 105 -11.20 -19.66 9.75
N THR A 106 -11.70 -20.07 10.91
CA THR A 106 -12.07 -21.46 11.22
C THR A 106 -13.49 -21.51 11.80
N LYS A 107 -14.19 -22.62 11.61
CA LYS A 107 -15.49 -22.90 12.24
C LYS A 107 -15.38 -23.88 13.41
N GLU A 108 -14.19 -24.42 13.64
CA GLU A 108 -13.93 -25.47 14.63
C GLU A 108 -13.85 -24.92 16.05
N ILE A 109 -13.50 -23.64 16.17
CA ILE A 109 -13.43 -22.93 17.44
C ILE A 109 -14.68 -22.05 17.59
N PRO A 110 -15.47 -22.21 18.66
CA PRO A 110 -16.52 -21.26 18.99
C PRO A 110 -15.93 -19.94 19.51
N ASP A 111 -16.55 -18.81 19.16
CA ASP A 111 -16.04 -17.46 19.48
C ASP A 111 -15.70 -17.27 20.96
N ASN A 112 -16.52 -17.78 21.89
CA ASN A 112 -16.26 -17.68 23.32
C ASN A 112 -14.92 -18.33 23.74
N LYS A 113 -14.54 -19.46 23.15
CA LYS A 113 -13.27 -20.13 23.46
C LYS A 113 -12.09 -19.40 22.81
N LEU A 114 -12.31 -18.81 21.64
CA LEU A 114 -11.30 -17.99 20.98
C LEU A 114 -11.01 -16.73 21.80
N GLU A 115 -12.05 -16.07 22.32
CA GLU A 115 -11.92 -14.92 23.21
C GLU A 115 -11.21 -15.27 24.52
N GLU A 116 -11.54 -16.41 25.12
CA GLU A 116 -10.85 -16.91 26.32
C GLU A 116 -9.35 -17.11 26.05
N TYR A 117 -9.01 -17.75 24.94
CA TYR A 117 -7.61 -17.93 24.52
C TYR A 117 -6.89 -16.60 24.31
N ILE A 118 -7.49 -15.64 23.59
CA ILE A 118 -6.89 -14.32 23.36
C ILE A 118 -6.68 -13.59 24.69
N THR A 119 -7.65 -13.69 25.61
CA THR A 119 -7.56 -13.09 26.94
C THR A 119 -6.39 -13.68 27.73
N VAL A 120 -6.26 -15.01 27.75
CA VAL A 120 -5.14 -15.69 28.42
C VAL A 120 -3.79 -15.30 27.82
N ALA A 121 -3.67 -15.28 26.49
CA ALA A 121 -2.44 -14.88 25.79
C ALA A 121 -2.04 -13.44 26.12
N LYS A 122 -3.00 -12.52 26.19
CA LYS A 122 -2.77 -11.11 26.50
C LYS A 122 -2.41 -10.88 27.96
N GLU A 123 -3.21 -11.40 28.88
CA GLU A 123 -3.07 -11.08 30.31
C GLU A 123 -1.92 -11.82 30.98
N LYS A 124 -1.68 -13.08 30.61
CA LYS A 124 -0.63 -13.90 31.24
C LYS A 124 0.72 -13.80 30.54
N TYR A 125 0.72 -13.58 29.22
CA TYR A 125 1.92 -13.72 28.40
C TYR A 125 2.26 -12.45 27.60
N GLY A 126 1.45 -11.39 27.70
CA GLY A 126 1.75 -10.09 27.08
C GLY A 126 1.54 -10.04 25.56
N TYR A 127 0.86 -11.02 24.97
CA TYR A 127 0.60 -11.01 23.52
C TYR A 127 -0.39 -9.92 23.14
N ASN A 128 -0.15 -9.27 22.00
CA ASN A 128 -1.20 -8.56 21.28
C ASN A 128 -2.17 -9.55 20.61
N GLY A 129 -3.40 -9.13 20.32
CA GLY A 129 -4.41 -9.97 19.68
C GLY A 129 -3.95 -10.56 18.35
N GLU A 130 -3.23 -9.78 17.53
CA GLU A 130 -2.68 -10.26 16.26
C GLU A 130 -1.61 -11.35 16.45
N GLN A 131 -0.75 -11.21 17.46
CA GLN A 131 0.27 -12.22 17.78
C GLN A 131 -0.38 -13.51 18.29
N ALA A 132 -1.40 -13.39 19.15
CA ALA A 132 -2.14 -14.53 19.66
C ALA A 132 -2.85 -15.30 18.52
N LEU A 133 -3.48 -14.59 17.59
CA LEU A 133 -4.09 -15.16 16.39
C LEU A 133 -3.04 -15.79 15.46
N GLY A 134 -1.91 -15.12 15.25
CA GLY A 134 -0.80 -15.68 14.47
C GLY A 134 -0.28 -16.99 15.05
N MET A 135 -0.12 -17.05 16.37
CA MET A 135 0.29 -18.27 17.09
C MET A 135 -0.75 -19.37 16.94
N LEU A 136 -2.03 -19.04 17.10
CA LEU A 136 -3.12 -20.01 16.93
C LEU A 136 -3.18 -20.55 15.49
N PHE A 137 -2.98 -19.69 14.49
CA PHE A 137 -2.94 -20.10 13.09
C PHE A 137 -1.73 -20.98 12.77
N TRP A 138 -0.57 -20.70 13.37
CA TRP A 138 0.62 -21.54 13.28
C TRP A 138 0.32 -22.98 13.73
N HIS A 139 -0.46 -23.12 14.79
CA HIS A 139 -0.92 -24.42 15.30
C HIS A 139 -2.16 -24.97 14.59
N LYS A 140 -2.52 -24.44 13.41
CA LYS A 140 -3.68 -24.88 12.61
C LYS A 140 -4.98 -24.84 13.41
N HIS A 141 -5.17 -23.79 14.21
CA HIS A 141 -6.36 -23.58 15.06
C HIS A 141 -6.51 -24.60 16.20
N ASP A 142 -5.43 -25.28 16.58
CA ASP A 142 -5.40 -26.13 17.77
C ASP A 142 -5.14 -25.28 19.02
N LEU A 143 -6.19 -25.02 19.79
CA LEU A 143 -6.12 -24.21 21.01
C LEU A 143 -5.19 -24.81 22.07
N GLU A 144 -5.19 -26.14 22.25
CA GLU A 144 -4.40 -26.77 23.30
C GLU A 144 -2.91 -26.63 23.01
N ARG A 145 -2.51 -26.90 21.76
CA ARG A 145 -1.12 -26.71 21.33
C ARG A 145 -0.68 -25.25 21.41
N ALA A 146 -1.53 -24.33 20.94
CA ALA A 146 -1.21 -22.91 20.98
C ALA A 146 -0.99 -22.42 22.41
N VAL A 147 -1.83 -22.84 23.37
CA VAL A 147 -1.68 -22.46 24.79
C VAL A 147 -0.39 -22.99 25.40
N LEU A 148 0.00 -24.23 25.09
CA LEU A 148 1.24 -24.82 25.61
C LEU A 148 2.49 -24.05 25.16
N ASP A 149 2.45 -23.51 23.93
CA ASP A 149 3.58 -22.79 23.35
C ASP A 149 3.58 -21.27 23.65
N LEU A 150 2.51 -20.71 24.23
CA LEU A 150 2.46 -19.29 24.60
C LEU A 150 3.66 -18.86 25.47
N ALA A 151 4.04 -19.69 26.44
CA ALA A 151 5.15 -19.41 27.35
C ALA A 151 6.52 -19.50 26.66
N ASN A 152 6.64 -20.30 25.60
CA ASN A 152 7.89 -20.52 24.88
C ASN A 152 8.22 -19.37 23.92
N PHE A 153 7.19 -18.66 23.45
CA PHE A 153 7.30 -17.58 22.47
C PHE A 153 6.83 -16.22 22.99
N THR A 154 6.88 -16.00 24.31
CA THR A 154 6.45 -14.73 24.92
C THR A 154 7.14 -13.55 24.25
N PRO A 155 6.38 -12.60 23.66
CA PRO A 155 6.98 -11.47 22.99
C PRO A 155 7.78 -10.65 24.00
N PHE A 156 8.93 -10.14 23.55
CA PHE A 156 9.60 -9.10 24.32
C PHE A 156 8.63 -7.92 24.45
N PRO A 157 8.40 -7.41 25.67
CA PRO A 157 7.53 -6.25 25.84
C PRO A 157 8.09 -5.08 25.02
N ASP A 158 7.21 -4.40 24.28
CA ASP A 158 7.52 -3.14 23.61
C ASP A 158 7.69 -2.07 24.69
N GLU A 159 8.89 -2.01 25.27
CA GLU A 159 9.19 -1.12 26.38
C GLU A 159 9.79 0.16 25.86
N TRP A 160 8.92 1.14 25.61
CA TRP A 160 9.31 2.51 25.91
C TRP A 160 9.43 2.62 27.42
N SER A 161 10.60 3.05 27.90
CA SER A 161 10.76 3.37 29.31
C SER A 161 9.86 4.55 29.68
N ALA A 162 9.59 4.76 30.98
CA ALA A 162 8.85 5.95 31.40
C ALA A 162 9.60 7.23 30.99
N GLU A 163 10.92 7.16 31.02
CA GLU A 163 11.85 8.19 30.56
C GLU A 163 11.69 8.48 29.07
N ASP A 164 11.64 7.44 28.21
CA ASP A 164 11.47 7.61 26.75
C ASP A 164 10.13 8.26 26.41
N ARG A 165 9.07 7.89 27.13
CA ARG A 165 7.74 8.51 26.96
C ARG A 165 7.78 10.00 27.29
N VAL A 166 8.41 10.37 28.41
CA VAL A 166 8.54 11.77 28.82
C VAL A 166 9.42 12.55 27.84
N LEU A 167 10.52 11.95 27.39
CA LEU A 167 11.46 12.57 26.47
C LEU A 167 10.82 12.81 25.09
N PHE A 168 10.02 11.87 24.62
CA PHE A 168 9.23 12.04 23.40
C PHE A 168 8.18 13.12 23.55
N GLU A 169 7.43 13.16 24.67
CA GLU A 169 6.41 14.18 24.90
C GLU A 169 7.02 15.58 24.91
N GLN A 170 8.17 15.75 25.57
CA GLN A 170 8.92 17.00 25.56
C GLN A 170 9.39 17.34 24.14
N ALA A 171 10.06 16.41 23.47
CA ALA A 171 10.55 16.63 22.11
C ALA A 171 9.42 16.95 21.13
N PHE A 172 8.25 16.34 21.31
CA PHE A 172 7.05 16.62 20.53
C PHE A 172 6.51 18.02 20.78
N GLN A 173 6.49 18.50 22.03
CA GLN A 173 6.11 19.87 22.35
C GLN A 173 7.07 20.91 21.74
N PHE A 174 8.39 20.63 21.74
CA PHE A 174 9.39 21.56 21.19
C PHE A 174 9.53 21.52 19.67
N HIS A 175 9.41 20.34 19.05
CA HIS A 175 9.69 20.13 17.63
C HIS A 175 8.45 19.77 16.79
N GLY A 176 7.29 19.64 17.41
CA GLY A 176 6.05 19.24 16.76
C GLY A 176 6.18 17.87 16.10
N LYS A 177 5.61 17.69 14.91
CA LYS A 177 5.64 16.42 14.16
C LYS A 177 6.95 16.18 13.40
N SER A 178 8.05 16.84 13.78
CA SER A 178 9.36 16.63 13.16
C SER A 178 10.05 15.41 13.78
N PHE A 179 9.66 14.21 13.35
CA PHE A 179 10.19 12.95 13.89
C PHE A 179 11.71 12.80 13.70
N HIS A 180 12.27 13.36 12.62
CA HIS A 180 13.72 13.41 12.42
C HIS A 180 14.44 14.17 13.54
N ARG A 181 13.84 15.25 14.07
CA ARG A 181 14.40 16.02 15.19
C ARG A 181 14.11 15.34 16.53
N ILE A 182 12.90 14.80 16.71
CA ILE A 182 12.54 14.05 17.93
C ILE A 182 13.47 12.85 18.14
N ARG A 183 13.79 12.10 17.07
CA ARG A 183 14.73 10.97 17.11
C ARG A 183 16.17 11.36 17.52
N GLN A 184 16.57 12.62 17.38
CA GLN A 184 17.89 13.06 17.88
C GLN A 184 17.91 13.24 19.40
N MET A 185 16.72 13.34 20.03
CA MET A 185 16.56 13.45 21.47
C MET A 185 16.21 12.11 22.11
N VAL A 186 15.42 11.28 21.44
CA VAL A 186 15.01 9.94 21.91
C VAL A 186 15.90 8.90 21.21
N ARG A 187 16.71 8.15 21.98
CA ARG A 187 17.67 7.17 21.43
C ARG A 187 17.02 6.04 20.66
#